data_AF-A0A963PJU3-F1
#
_entry.id   AF-A0A963PJU3-F1
#
_cell.length_a   1.000
_cell.length_b   1.000
_cell.length_c   1.000
_cell.angle_alpha   90.00
_cell.angle_beta   90.00
_cell.angle_gamma   90.00
#
_symmetry.space_group_name_H-M   'P 1'
#
loop_
_entity.id
_entity.type
_entity.pdbx_description
1 polymer ?
#
loop_
_entity_poly.entity_id
_entity_poly.type
_entity_poly.pdbx_seq_one_letter_code
_entity_poly.pdbx_strand_id
1 'polypeptide(L)'
;MFNETAEFNGKVQPRFAPHHPARIALTDLPTAHALIAHLRGRAWRERGIDLDAALRPPPPEPESCCGRGCNGCVWEGFYTALHHWRADALALVEQGQS
;
A
#
# COMPACT_ATOMS: atom_id res chain seq x y z
N MET A 1 -7.34 9.22 28.82
CA MET A 1 -6.07 9.77 28.30
C MET A 1 -5.45 8.71 27.39
N PHE A 2 -5.54 8.91 26.08
CA PHE A 2 -4.88 8.07 25.07
C PHE A 2 -3.41 8.49 25.05
N ASN A 3 -2.51 7.64 25.56
CA ASN A 3 -1.08 7.95 25.54
C ASN A 3 -0.56 7.91 24.09
N GLU A 4 0.09 9.00 23.68
CA GLU A 4 0.57 9.30 22.33
C GLU A 4 1.85 8.50 21.96
N THR A 5 2.44 7.82 22.93
CA THR A 5 3.75 7.15 22.82
C THR A 5 3.72 5.78 23.50
N ALA A 6 4.27 4.77 22.81
CA ALA A 6 4.43 3.42 23.34
C ALA A 6 5.92 3.09 23.41
N GLU A 7 6.39 2.64 24.56
CA GLU A 7 7.75 2.16 24.72
C GLU A 7 7.83 0.69 24.30
N PHE A 8 8.63 0.42 23.26
CA PHE A 8 8.92 -0.93 22.82
C PHE A 8 10.44 -1.15 22.88
N ASN A 9 10.86 -2.09 23.72
CA ASN A 9 12.26 -2.46 23.94
C ASN A 9 13.17 -1.28 24.36
N GLY A 10 12.69 -0.43 25.28
CA GLY A 10 13.44 0.71 25.82
C GLY A 10 13.55 1.92 24.87
N LYS A 11 12.86 1.90 23.72
CA LYS A 11 12.74 3.05 22.83
C LYS A 11 11.30 3.54 22.83
N VAL A 12 11.14 4.82 23.14
CA VAL A 12 9.88 5.55 23.00
C VAL A 12 9.60 5.67 21.50
N GLN A 13 8.58 4.96 21.01
CA GLN A 13 8.18 5.02 19.61
C GLN A 13 6.79 5.66 19.51
N PRO A 14 6.58 6.60 18.57
CA PRO A 14 5.24 7.09 18.30
C PRO A 14 4.37 5.91 17.89
N ARG A 15 3.19 5.78 18.50
CA ARG A 15 2.28 4.66 18.21
C ARG A 15 1.88 4.60 16.72
N PHE A 16 1.87 5.76 16.06
CA PHE A 16 1.62 5.90 14.64
C PHE A 16 2.78 6.67 13.99
N ALA A 17 3.69 5.94 13.35
CA ALA A 17 4.68 6.56 12.48
C ALA A 17 4.07 6.73 11.08
N PRO A 18 4.07 7.93 10.50
CA PRO A 18 3.67 8.09 9.11
C PRO A 18 4.68 7.37 8.22
N HIS A 19 4.28 6.23 7.66
CA HIS A 19 5.09 5.50 6.71
C HIS A 19 4.90 6.11 5.33
N HIS A 20 6.01 6.43 4.68
CA HIS A 20 5.96 6.90 3.31
C HIS A 20 5.39 5.77 2.43
N PRO A 21 4.36 6.04 1.61
CA PRO A 21 3.65 5.00 0.87
C PRO A 21 4.54 4.25 -0.11
N ALA A 22 5.73 4.73 -0.47
CA ALA A 22 6.76 4.01 -1.27
C ALA A 22 7.66 3.05 -0.46
N ARG A 23 7.63 3.07 0.87
CA ARG A 23 8.47 2.23 1.76
C ARG A 23 7.72 1.14 2.54
N ILE A 24 6.39 1.14 2.48
CA ILE A 24 5.55 0.09 3.08
C ILE A 24 5.84 -1.26 2.41
N ALA A 25 6.08 -2.29 3.21
CA ALA A 25 6.24 -3.66 2.74
C ALA A 25 4.87 -4.26 2.39
N LEU A 26 4.71 -4.74 1.16
CA LEU A 26 3.49 -5.40 0.69
C LEU A 26 3.60 -6.90 0.95
N THR A 27 3.48 -7.30 2.21
CA THR A 27 3.59 -8.70 2.64
C THR A 27 2.27 -9.30 3.10
N ASP A 28 1.20 -8.50 3.10
CA ASP A 28 -0.08 -8.86 3.67
C ASP A 28 -1.22 -8.12 2.96
N LEU A 29 -2.39 -8.76 2.90
CA LEU A 29 -3.54 -8.31 2.12
C LEU A 29 -4.19 -7.02 2.64
N PRO A 30 -4.52 -6.85 3.94
CA PRO A 30 -5.06 -5.59 4.42
C PRO A 30 -4.07 -4.43 4.25
N THR A 31 -2.76 -4.67 4.31
CA THR A 31 -1.75 -3.64 3.99
C THR A 31 -1.84 -3.21 2.54
N ALA A 32 -1.98 -4.17 1.61
CA ALA A 32 -2.20 -3.89 0.20
C ALA A 32 -3.49 -3.07 -0.04
N HIS A 33 -4.61 -3.47 0.56
CA HIS A 33 -5.88 -2.74 0.46
C HIS A 33 -5.79 -1.33 1.02
N ALA A 34 -5.17 -1.17 2.19
CA ALA A 34 -4.98 0.14 2.80
C ALA A 34 -4.15 1.08 1.89
N LEU A 35 -3.10 0.55 1.25
CA LEU A 35 -2.27 1.31 0.31
C LEU A 35 -3.08 1.75 -0.91
N ILE A 36 -3.84 0.85 -1.54
CA ILE A 36 -4.67 1.16 -2.71
C ILE A 36 -5.70 2.24 -2.37
N ALA A 37 -6.43 2.07 -1.26
CA ALA A 37 -7.43 3.03 -0.81
C ALA A 37 -6.80 4.40 -0.49
N HIS A 38 -5.63 4.41 0.15
CA HIS A 38 -4.90 5.64 0.45
C HIS A 38 -4.49 6.39 -0.82
N LEU A 39 -3.91 5.70 -1.80
CA LEU A 39 -3.47 6.31 -3.06
C LEU A 39 -4.67 6.82 -3.88
N ARG A 40 -5.77 6.05 -3.97
CA ARG A 40 -7.01 6.48 -4.63
C ARG A 40 -7.56 7.76 -4.00
N GLY A 41 -7.69 7.79 -2.67
CA GLY A 41 -8.16 8.97 -1.96
C GLY A 41 -7.24 10.18 -2.13
N ARG A 42 -5.93 9.94 -2.18
CA ARG A 42 -4.93 10.98 -2.39
C ARG A 42 -5.03 11.59 -3.80
N ALA A 43 -5.05 10.75 -4.84
CA ALA A 43 -5.19 11.19 -6.23
C ALA A 43 -6.52 11.91 -6.48
N TRP A 44 -7.61 11.43 -5.89
CA TRP A 44 -8.92 12.10 -5.98
C TRP A 44 -8.89 13.48 -5.33
N ARG A 45 -8.32 13.61 -4.13
CA ARG A 45 -8.29 14.90 -3.41
C ARG A 45 -7.32 15.91 -4.01
N GLU A 46 -6.15 15.47 -4.46
CA GLU A 46 -5.12 16.37 -5.00
C GLU A 46 -5.35 16.70 -6.48
N ARG A 47 -5.90 15.77 -7.27
CA ARG A 47 -6.02 15.91 -8.74
C ARG A 47 -7.43 15.69 -9.30
N GLY A 48 -8.38 15.17 -8.52
CA GLY A 48 -9.71 14.81 -9.02
C GLY A 48 -9.69 13.67 -10.04
N ILE A 49 -8.62 12.87 -10.08
CA ILE A 49 -8.50 11.75 -11.00
C ILE A 49 -8.88 10.45 -10.30
N ASP A 50 -9.60 9.60 -11.01
CA ASP A 50 -9.80 8.23 -10.61
C ASP A 50 -8.58 7.39 -11.04
N LEU A 51 -7.83 6.86 -10.07
CA LEU A 51 -6.65 6.03 -10.38
C LEU A 51 -7.01 4.74 -11.11
N ASP A 52 -8.22 4.21 -10.97
CA ASP A 52 -8.63 2.99 -11.66
C ASP A 52 -8.93 3.24 -13.14
N ALA A 53 -9.39 4.45 -13.47
CA ALA A 53 -9.54 4.91 -14.84
C ALA A 53 -8.21 5.38 -15.46
N ALA A 54 -7.32 5.96 -14.65
CA ALA A 54 -6.04 6.51 -15.12
C ALA A 54 -4.92 5.45 -15.22
N LEU A 55 -4.91 4.44 -14.33
CA LEU A 55 -4.01 3.29 -14.38
C LEU A 55 -4.78 2.02 -14.77
N ARG A 56 -4.04 0.96 -15.08
CA ARG A 56 -4.61 -0.39 -15.09
C ARG A 56 -5.20 -0.69 -13.69
N PRO A 57 -6.39 -1.30 -13.60
CA PRO A 57 -6.97 -1.70 -12.32
C PRO A 57 -5.98 -2.55 -11.51
N PRO A 58 -6.00 -2.44 -10.16
CA PRO A 58 -5.12 -3.22 -9.31
C PRO A 58 -5.30 -4.72 -9.60
N PRO A 59 -4.23 -5.52 -9.44
CA PRO A 59 -4.28 -6.95 -9.72
C PRO A 59 -5.42 -7.61 -8.92
N PRO A 60 -6.21 -8.52 -9.53
CA PRO A 60 -7.27 -9.23 -8.82
C PRO A 60 -6.67 -10.06 -7.68
N GLU A 61 -7.40 -10.12 -6.57
CA GLU A 61 -6.99 -10.93 -5.43
C GLU A 61 -6.95 -12.41 -5.83
N PRO A 62 -5.87 -13.12 -5.52
CA PRO A 62 -5.79 -14.53 -5.82
C PRO A 62 -6.74 -15.34 -4.95
N GLU A 63 -7.61 -16.11 -5.61
CA GLU A 63 -8.68 -16.90 -5.00
C GLU A 63 -8.21 -18.13 -4.20
N SER A 64 -6.95 -18.56 -4.38
CA SER A 64 -6.44 -19.78 -3.74
C SER A 64 -5.04 -19.60 -3.15
N CYS A 65 -4.99 -19.32 -1.85
CA CYS A 65 -3.78 -19.48 -1.06
C CYS A 65 -3.68 -20.94 -0.60
N CYS A 66 -2.64 -21.66 -1.01
CA CYS A 66 -2.44 -23.05 -0.61
C CYS A 66 -2.14 -23.23 0.90
N GLY A 67 -1.99 -22.13 1.67
CA GLY A 67 -1.89 -22.12 3.14
C GLY A 67 -0.68 -22.87 3.73
N ARG A 68 0.16 -23.48 2.88
CA ARG A 68 1.26 -24.37 3.26
C ARG A 68 2.64 -23.72 3.23
N GLY A 69 2.73 -22.42 2.98
CA GLY A 69 4.01 -21.71 2.94
C GLY A 69 4.93 -22.19 1.81
N CYS A 70 4.37 -22.53 0.64
CA CYS A 70 5.17 -22.94 -0.51
C CYS A 70 6.01 -21.79 -1.07
N ASN A 71 7.22 -22.10 -1.54
CA ASN A 71 8.07 -21.22 -2.34
C ASN A 71 7.38 -20.97 -3.69
N GLY A 72 6.80 -19.78 -3.90
CA GLY A 72 5.93 -19.49 -5.05
C GLY A 72 4.46 -19.34 -4.66
N CYS A 73 4.17 -18.62 -3.58
CA CYS A 73 2.79 -18.32 -3.24
C CYS A 73 2.20 -17.39 -4.30
N VAL A 74 0.96 -17.62 -4.73
CA VAL A 74 0.26 -16.75 -5.70
C VAL A 74 0.26 -15.26 -5.27
N TRP A 75 0.38 -15.04 -3.96
CA TRP A 75 0.59 -13.74 -3.35
C TRP A 75 1.88 -13.04 -3.77
N GLU A 76 2.98 -13.73 -4.08
CA GLU A 76 4.23 -13.12 -4.54
C GLU A 76 4.06 -12.42 -5.89
N GLY A 77 3.33 -13.05 -6.81
CA GLY A 77 2.96 -12.44 -8.10
C GLY A 77 2.03 -11.24 -7.91
N PHE A 78 1.04 -11.37 -7.02
CA PHE A 78 0.14 -10.28 -6.65
C PHE A 78 0.91 -9.09 -6.03
N TYR A 79 1.79 -9.32 -5.07
CA TYR A 79 2.57 -8.27 -4.41
C TYR A 79 3.58 -7.62 -5.36
N THR A 80 4.19 -8.38 -6.27
CA THR A 80 5.07 -7.84 -7.31
C THR A 80 4.29 -6.92 -8.26
N ALA A 81 3.15 -7.39 -8.77
CA ALA A 81 2.28 -6.57 -9.63
C ALA A 81 1.79 -5.31 -8.90
N LEU A 82 1.41 -5.44 -7.64
CA LEU A 82 0.99 -4.31 -6.81
C LEU A 82 2.13 -3.32 -6.55
N HIS A 83 3.37 -3.80 -6.39
CA HIS A 83 4.54 -2.95 -6.25
C HIS A 83 4.75 -2.05 -7.48
N HIS A 84 4.60 -2.60 -8.68
CA HIS A 84 4.66 -1.83 -9.92
C HIS A 84 3.50 -0.84 -10.03
N TRP A 85 2.26 -1.29 -9.73
CA TRP A 85 1.08 -0.42 -9.74
C TRP A 85 1.23 0.78 -8.80
N ARG A 86 1.72 0.54 -7.58
CA ARG A 86 2.01 1.58 -6.59
C ARG A 86 2.99 2.63 -7.12
N ALA A 87 4.06 2.20 -7.78
CA ALA A 87 5.08 3.13 -8.28
C ALA A 87 4.49 4.07 -9.34
N ASP A 88 3.65 3.52 -10.23
CA ASP A 88 2.99 4.28 -11.29
C ASP A 88 1.91 5.23 -10.71
N ALA A 89 1.14 4.76 -9.71
CA ALA A 89 0.17 5.60 -8.99
C ALA A 89 0.84 6.75 -8.22
N LEU A 90 1.99 6.49 -7.58
CA LEU A 90 2.79 7.54 -6.93
C LEU A 90 3.31 8.54 -7.95
N ALA A 91 3.84 8.07 -9.08
CA ALA A 91 4.29 8.93 -10.16
C ALA A 91 3.16 9.85 -10.65
N LEU A 92 1.94 9.35 -10.83
CA LEU A 92 0.79 10.22 -11.19
C LEU A 92 0.42 11.23 -10.11
N VAL A 93 0.47 10.84 -8.84
CA VAL A 93 0.16 11.75 -7.73
C VAL A 93 1.25 12.83 -7.60
N GLU A 94 2.52 12.47 -7.76
CA GLU A 94 3.68 13.37 -7.63
C GLU A 94 3.89 14.26 -8.87
N GLN A 95 3.61 13.78 -10.09
CA GLN A 95 3.70 14.58 -11.32
C GLN A 95 2.77 15.80 -11.33
N GLY A 96 1.72 15.80 -10.50
CA GLY A 96 0.80 16.93 -10.35
C GLY A 96 1.28 18.03 -9.40
N GLN A 97 2.46 17.90 -8.79
CA GLN A 97 3.01 18.87 -7.83
C GLN A 97 3.92 19.94 -8.46
N SER A 98 3.94 20.07 -9.79
CA SER A 98 4.75 21.07 -10.50
C SER A 98 4.01 22.36 -10.81
#